data_AF-A0A0E3S5E4-F1
#
_entry.id   AF-A0A0E3S5E4-F1
#
_cell.length_a   1.000
_cell.length_b   1.000
_cell.length_c   1.000
_cell.angle_alpha   90.00
_cell.angle_beta   90.00
_cell.angle_gamma   90.00
#
_symmetry.space_group_name_H-M   'P 1'
#
loop_
_entity.id
_entity.type
_entity.pdbx_description
1 polymer ?
#
loop_
_entity_poly.entity_id
_entity_poly.type
_entity_poly.pdbx_seq_one_letter_code
_entity_poly.pdbx_strand_id
1 'polypeptide(L)'
;MRVFAGPNGSGKTTLVNQFIKERSKLINPDRHINPDSLNLINVLDFNNFGLKVDESDFRDFISQSPFYDDCNIDIKDLKVNDNSFKITNRNSYMGAMLADYLRHCYINSKETLFSYETVLSHSSKVDFLKNAKNCGWQVYLYFVSTVDSYINCGRVEERVLKGEHDVPPDKIQDRYMRSHDNLFASLQHCRRAYIFDNSIQMQLIAEKKPDNSLTLSNEDSIPAWLDECVLSKIK
;
A
#
# COMPACT_ATOMS: atom_id res chain seq x y z
N MET A 1 -6.09 1.96 11.23
CA MET A 1 -5.83 1.99 9.78
C MET A 1 -5.81 0.59 9.20
N ARG A 2 -6.17 0.45 7.93
CA ARG A 2 -6.14 -0.83 7.19
C ARG A 2 -5.14 -0.71 6.04
N VAL A 3 -4.20 -1.64 5.95
CA VAL A 3 -3.12 -1.61 4.96
C VAL A 3 -3.28 -2.81 4.05
N PHE A 4 -3.48 -2.57 2.75
CA PHE A 4 -3.53 -3.61 1.73
C PHE A 4 -2.19 -3.65 1.01
N ALA A 5 -1.42 -4.71 1.25
CA ALA A 5 -0.02 -4.80 0.89
C ALA A 5 0.29 -6.04 0.06
N GLY A 6 1.37 -6.00 -0.71
CA GLY A 6 1.87 -7.12 -1.49
C GLY A 6 2.27 -6.76 -2.92
N PRO A 7 2.94 -7.67 -3.64
CA PRO A 7 3.50 -7.42 -4.97
C PRO A 7 2.49 -6.86 -5.98
N ASN A 8 2.98 -6.17 -7.03
CA ASN A 8 2.13 -5.83 -8.19
C ASN A 8 1.44 -7.10 -8.73
N GLY A 9 0.21 -7.02 -9.22
CA GLY A 9 -0.52 -8.19 -9.74
C GLY A 9 -1.06 -9.20 -8.71
N SER A 10 -0.77 -9.04 -7.41
CA SER A 10 -1.17 -10.03 -6.41
C SER A 10 -2.67 -10.07 -6.07
N GLY A 11 -3.46 -9.04 -6.43
CA GLY A 11 -4.91 -8.97 -6.19
C GLY A 11 -5.36 -8.11 -5.00
N LYS A 12 -4.52 -7.18 -4.53
CA LYS A 12 -4.85 -6.22 -3.45
C LYS A 12 -6.15 -5.45 -3.70
N THR A 13 -6.28 -4.78 -4.85
CA THR A 13 -7.48 -3.99 -5.18
C THR A 13 -8.74 -4.84 -5.24
N THR A 14 -8.65 -6.09 -5.69
CA THR A 14 -9.76 -7.07 -5.65
C THR A 14 -10.21 -7.31 -4.20
N LEU A 15 -9.25 -7.54 -3.29
CA LEU A 15 -9.54 -7.72 -1.87
C LEU A 15 -10.14 -6.45 -1.24
N VAL A 16 -9.63 -5.27 -1.59
CA VAL A 16 -10.19 -3.97 -1.15
C VAL A 16 -11.66 -3.86 -1.56
N ASN A 17 -11.97 -4.10 -2.84
CA ASN A 17 -13.33 -3.99 -3.38
C ASN A 17 -14.30 -4.96 -2.69
N GLN A 18 -13.83 -6.19 -2.41
CA GLN A 18 -14.60 -7.16 -1.64
C GLN A 18 -14.87 -6.64 -0.21
N PHE A 19 -13.85 -6.12 0.47
CA PHE A 19 -14.02 -5.55 1.81
C PHE A 19 -14.96 -4.36 1.83
N ILE A 20 -14.91 -3.46 0.84
CA ILE A 20 -15.82 -2.31 0.75
C ILE A 20 -17.27 -2.81 0.60
N LYS A 21 -17.49 -3.83 -0.24
CA LYS A 21 -18.82 -4.42 -0.49
C LYS A 21 -19.38 -5.15 0.73
N GLU A 22 -18.57 -5.98 1.39
CA GLU A 22 -19.03 -6.91 2.43
C GLU A 22 -18.87 -6.35 3.85
N ARG A 23 -17.95 -5.41 4.05
CA ARG A 23 -17.52 -4.92 5.37
C ARG A 23 -17.34 -3.40 5.39
N SER A 24 -18.34 -2.68 4.87
CA SER A 24 -18.35 -1.20 4.76
C SER A 24 -18.09 -0.45 6.08
N LYS A 25 -18.28 -1.08 7.25
CA LYS A 25 -17.93 -0.48 8.56
C LYS A 25 -16.42 -0.51 8.88
N LEU A 26 -15.63 -1.32 8.15
CA LEU A 26 -14.20 -1.51 8.42
C LEU A 26 -13.30 -0.71 7.49
N ILE A 27 -13.84 -0.16 6.42
CA ILE A 27 -13.16 0.71 5.46
C ILE A 27 -14.09 1.88 5.18
N ASN A 28 -13.57 3.10 5.33
CA ASN A 28 -14.22 4.28 4.81
C ASN A 28 -13.76 4.48 3.34
N PRO A 29 -14.64 4.30 2.33
CA PRO A 29 -14.26 4.45 0.92
C PRO A 29 -13.73 5.85 0.59
N ASP A 30 -14.26 6.88 1.27
CA ASP A 30 -13.83 8.28 1.08
C ASP A 30 -12.46 8.57 1.71
N ARG A 31 -11.90 7.60 2.45
CA ARG A 31 -10.57 7.67 3.07
C ARG A 31 -9.69 6.51 2.60
N HIS A 32 -9.99 5.94 1.43
CA HIS A 32 -9.14 4.95 0.78
C HIS A 32 -8.12 5.61 -0.14
N ILE A 33 -6.83 5.30 0.03
CA ILE A 33 -5.74 5.81 -0.80
C ILE A 33 -5.21 4.68 -1.68
N ASN A 34 -5.37 4.82 -3.00
CA ASN A 34 -4.75 3.94 -3.98
C ASN A 34 -3.75 4.73 -4.86
N PRO A 35 -2.44 4.45 -4.77
CA PRO A 35 -1.43 5.08 -5.61
C PRO A 35 -1.71 4.98 -7.12
N ASP A 36 -2.25 3.85 -7.59
CA ASP A 36 -2.55 3.65 -9.01
C ASP A 36 -3.69 4.59 -9.46
N SER A 37 -4.71 4.82 -8.62
CA SER A 37 -5.77 5.79 -8.91
C SER A 37 -5.25 7.23 -8.91
N LEU A 38 -4.29 7.55 -8.04
CA LEU A 38 -3.66 8.88 -7.99
C LEU A 38 -2.79 9.16 -9.24
N ASN A 39 -2.30 8.13 -9.93
CA ASN A 39 -1.58 8.31 -11.21
C ASN A 39 -2.49 8.79 -12.35
N LEU A 40 -3.82 8.64 -12.23
CA LEU A 40 -4.78 8.93 -13.30
C LEU A 40 -5.36 10.35 -13.22
N ILE A 41 -5.31 10.99 -12.05
CA ILE A 41 -5.89 12.31 -11.83
C ILE A 41 -4.94 13.43 -12.27
N ASN A 42 -5.53 14.57 -12.69
CA ASN A 42 -4.77 15.79 -13.04
C ASN A 42 -4.80 16.83 -11.91
N VAL A 43 -5.71 16.65 -10.95
CA VAL A 43 -5.88 17.53 -9.79
C VAL A 43 -6.16 16.64 -8.59
N LEU A 44 -5.35 16.78 -7.55
CA LEU A 44 -5.62 16.21 -6.23
C LEU A 44 -6.35 17.25 -5.39
N ASP A 45 -7.67 17.10 -5.27
CA ASP A 45 -8.48 17.89 -4.34
C ASP A 45 -8.46 17.26 -2.95
N PHE A 46 -7.84 17.94 -1.99
CA PHE A 46 -7.69 17.45 -0.62
C PHE A 46 -9.02 17.41 0.14
N ASN A 47 -10.04 18.15 -0.30
CA ASN A 47 -11.38 18.10 0.30
C ASN A 47 -12.03 16.72 0.15
N ASN A 48 -11.75 16.01 -0.95
CA ASN A 48 -12.23 14.64 -1.17
C ASN A 48 -11.71 13.67 -0.10
N PHE A 49 -10.56 13.99 0.49
CA PHE A 49 -9.94 13.24 1.57
C PHE A 49 -10.27 13.82 2.96
N GLY A 50 -11.09 14.87 3.04
CA GLY A 50 -11.41 15.57 4.30
C GLY A 50 -10.19 16.24 4.94
N LEU A 51 -9.18 16.56 4.14
CA LEU A 51 -7.94 17.17 4.60
C LEU A 51 -7.95 18.66 4.24
N LYS A 52 -7.41 19.49 5.16
CA LYS A 52 -7.03 20.87 4.87
C LYS A 52 -5.52 20.94 4.84
N VAL A 53 -4.96 21.37 3.72
CA VAL A 53 -3.52 21.34 3.48
C VAL A 53 -2.97 22.76 3.43
N ASP A 54 -1.88 22.98 4.16
CA ASP A 54 -1.05 24.17 4.00
C ASP A 54 -0.03 23.94 2.88
N GLU A 55 0.20 24.95 2.02
CA GLU A 55 1.11 24.83 0.88
C GLU A 55 2.57 24.64 1.33
N SER A 56 3.00 25.30 2.41
CA SER A 56 4.38 25.19 2.88
C SER A 56 4.66 23.81 3.44
N ASP A 57 3.76 23.28 4.28
CA ASP A 57 3.85 21.90 4.80
C ASP A 57 3.84 20.86 3.66
N PHE A 58 3.00 21.06 2.64
CA PHE A 58 2.95 20.18 1.48
C PHE A 58 4.28 20.20 0.71
N ARG A 59 4.82 21.39 0.42
CA ARG A 59 6.11 21.54 -0.27
C ARG A 59 7.26 20.91 0.51
N ASP A 60 7.32 21.16 1.80
CA ASP A 60 8.39 20.66 2.66
C ASP A 60 8.36 19.14 2.73
N PHE A 61 7.17 18.54 2.84
CA PHE A 61 7.03 17.09 2.80
C PHE A 61 7.44 16.49 1.45
N ILE A 62 6.93 17.06 0.36
CA ILE A 62 7.14 16.51 -0.99
C ILE A 62 8.62 16.60 -1.40
N SER A 63 9.28 17.71 -1.10
CA SER A 63 10.71 17.91 -1.41
C SER A 63 11.65 16.96 -0.64
N GLN A 64 11.20 16.40 0.49
CA GLN A 64 11.95 15.41 1.27
C GLN A 64 11.59 13.96 0.89
N SER A 65 10.66 13.76 -0.05
CA SER A 65 10.25 12.43 -0.46
C SER A 65 11.39 11.69 -1.17
N PRO A 66 11.62 10.40 -0.89
CA PRO A 66 12.59 9.59 -1.66
C PRO A 66 12.18 9.42 -3.13
N PHE A 67 10.98 9.83 -3.52
CA PHE A 67 10.47 9.76 -4.89
C PHE A 67 10.51 11.10 -5.62
N TYR A 68 10.98 12.17 -4.97
CA TYR A 68 10.91 13.53 -5.51
C TYR A 68 11.59 13.65 -6.89
N ASP A 69 12.84 13.18 -6.98
CA ASP A 69 13.62 13.24 -8.23
C ASP A 69 12.97 12.42 -9.35
N ASP A 70 12.40 11.25 -9.03
CA ASP A 70 11.69 10.39 -9.98
C ASP A 70 10.36 11.00 -10.47
N CYS A 71 9.79 11.96 -9.74
CA CYS A 71 8.58 12.67 -10.15
C CYS A 71 8.85 13.70 -11.25
N ASN A 72 10.10 14.14 -11.42
CA ASN A 72 10.50 15.17 -12.38
C ASN A 72 9.57 16.39 -12.33
N ILE A 73 9.43 16.98 -11.13
CA ILE A 73 8.65 18.19 -10.85
C ILE A 73 9.54 19.23 -10.18
N ASP A 74 9.31 20.51 -10.47
CA ASP A 74 10.00 21.61 -9.80
C ASP A 74 9.24 21.99 -8.53
N ILE A 75 9.96 22.31 -7.45
CA ILE A 75 9.38 22.77 -6.18
C ILE A 75 8.48 23.99 -6.37
N LYS A 76 8.76 24.85 -7.36
CA LYS A 76 7.93 26.03 -7.67
C LYS A 76 6.55 25.67 -8.22
N ASP A 77 6.39 24.45 -8.76
CA ASP A 77 5.15 23.96 -9.34
C ASP A 77 4.26 23.27 -8.30
N LEU A 78 4.78 23.04 -7.09
CA LEU A 78 4.02 22.52 -5.94
C LEU A 78 3.12 23.60 -5.34
N LYS A 79 2.07 23.99 -6.05
CA LYS A 79 1.11 25.00 -5.59
C LYS A 79 -0.20 24.38 -5.15
N VAL A 80 -0.66 24.75 -3.96
CA VAL A 80 -1.96 24.34 -3.42
C VAL A 80 -2.90 25.55 -3.53
N ASN A 81 -3.82 25.48 -4.49
CA ASN A 81 -4.83 26.52 -4.71
C ASN A 81 -6.21 25.94 -4.43
N ASP A 82 -7.04 26.64 -3.66
CA ASP A 82 -8.38 26.16 -3.27
C ASP A 82 -8.35 24.75 -2.66
N ASN A 83 -7.34 24.49 -1.82
CA ASN A 83 -7.10 23.19 -1.19
C ASN A 83 -6.96 22.04 -2.22
N SER A 84 -6.40 22.34 -3.40
CA SER A 84 -6.15 21.39 -4.47
C SER A 84 -4.74 21.57 -5.05
N PHE A 85 -4.09 20.46 -5.41
CA PHE A 85 -2.81 20.44 -6.10
C PHE A 85 -2.98 20.01 -7.56
N LYS A 86 -2.51 20.83 -8.50
CA LYS A 86 -2.52 20.49 -9.94
C LYS A 86 -1.28 19.67 -10.29
N ILE A 87 -1.51 18.45 -10.78
CA ILE A 87 -0.45 17.52 -11.16
C ILE A 87 -0.01 17.82 -12.59
N THR A 88 1.21 18.34 -12.74
CA THR A 88 1.78 18.73 -14.04
C THR A 88 2.49 17.58 -14.75
N ASN A 89 3.02 16.61 -13.99
CA ASN A 89 3.67 15.41 -14.51
C ASN A 89 3.09 14.16 -13.87
N ARG A 90 2.47 13.29 -14.67
CA ARG A 90 1.88 12.03 -14.21
C ARG A 90 2.84 10.89 -14.46
N ASN A 91 3.29 10.25 -13.40
CA ASN A 91 4.04 9.01 -13.46
C ASN A 91 3.80 8.17 -12.20
N SER A 92 4.26 6.93 -12.18
CA SER A 92 4.03 6.01 -11.06
C SER A 92 4.60 6.49 -9.71
N TYR A 93 5.63 7.35 -9.75
CA TYR A 93 6.27 7.89 -8.57
C TYR A 93 5.45 9.04 -7.97
N MET A 94 4.78 9.84 -8.81
CA MET A 94 3.87 10.89 -8.37
C MET A 94 2.73 10.32 -7.53
N GLY A 95 2.02 9.29 -8.01
CA GLY A 95 0.94 8.67 -7.22
C GLY A 95 1.46 8.01 -5.95
N ALA A 96 2.66 7.41 -5.98
CA ALA A 96 3.29 6.84 -4.78
C ALA A 96 3.64 7.92 -3.75
N MET A 97 4.14 9.08 -4.19
CA MET A 97 4.51 10.23 -3.37
C MET A 97 3.29 10.93 -2.78
N LEU A 98 2.24 11.16 -3.58
CA LEU A 98 0.98 11.74 -3.11
C LEU A 98 0.27 10.80 -2.14
N ALA A 99 0.25 9.49 -2.42
CA ALA A 99 -0.24 8.51 -1.46
C ALA A 99 0.56 8.55 -0.15
N ASP A 100 1.87 8.79 -0.24
CA ASP A 100 2.74 8.94 0.93
C ASP A 100 2.39 10.17 1.77
N TYR A 101 2.15 11.29 1.11
CA TYR A 101 1.71 12.51 1.78
C TYR A 101 0.36 12.32 2.47
N LEU A 102 -0.66 11.83 1.75
CA LEU A 102 -2.02 11.66 2.29
C LEU A 102 -2.05 10.75 3.53
N ARG A 103 -1.30 9.64 3.51
CA ARG A 103 -1.24 8.72 4.67
C ARG A 103 -0.53 9.37 5.87
N HIS A 104 0.46 10.23 5.64
CA HIS A 104 1.12 10.99 6.71
C HIS A 104 0.20 12.06 7.29
N CYS A 105 -0.59 12.75 6.47
CA CYS A 105 -1.63 13.65 6.95
C CYS A 105 -2.61 12.89 7.86
N TYR A 106 -3.10 11.72 7.43
CA TYR A 106 -4.05 10.97 8.24
C TYR A 106 -3.49 10.55 9.58
N ILE A 107 -2.29 9.96 9.64
CA ILE A 107 -1.77 9.47 10.92
C ILE A 107 -1.50 10.58 11.95
N ASN A 108 -1.31 11.82 11.48
CA ASN A 108 -1.05 13.00 12.30
C ASN A 108 -2.29 13.89 12.50
N SER A 109 -3.45 13.47 11.99
CA SER A 109 -4.71 14.20 12.10
C SER A 109 -5.64 13.57 13.15
N LYS A 110 -6.86 14.09 13.26
CA LYS A 110 -7.93 13.50 14.08
C LYS A 110 -8.66 12.33 13.40
N GLU A 111 -8.23 11.94 12.19
CA GLU A 111 -8.83 10.81 11.48
C GLU A 111 -8.68 9.52 12.31
N THR A 112 -9.69 8.65 12.26
CA THR A 112 -9.71 7.40 13.04
C THR A 112 -9.82 6.16 12.16
N LEU A 113 -10.22 6.34 10.89
CA LEU A 113 -10.38 5.25 9.94
C LEU A 113 -10.02 5.66 8.52
N PHE A 114 -8.86 5.20 8.06
CA PHE A 114 -8.47 5.24 6.65
C PHE A 114 -7.87 3.90 6.23
N SER A 115 -7.79 3.69 4.92
CA SER A 115 -7.12 2.53 4.32
C SER A 115 -6.25 2.94 3.14
N TYR A 116 -5.25 2.13 2.81
CA TYR A 116 -4.44 2.39 1.64
C TYR A 116 -3.84 1.12 1.04
N GLU A 117 -3.50 1.19 -0.24
CA GLU A 117 -2.76 0.15 -0.96
C GLU A 117 -1.26 0.46 -1.02
N THR A 118 -0.42 -0.57 -0.95
CA THR A 118 1.03 -0.44 -1.14
C THR A 118 1.64 -1.71 -1.72
N VAL A 119 2.73 -1.58 -2.47
CA VAL A 119 3.52 -2.75 -2.90
C VAL A 119 4.37 -3.31 -1.75
N LEU A 120 4.63 -2.51 -0.71
CA LEU A 120 5.52 -2.87 0.42
C LEU A 120 6.96 -3.21 -0.02
N SER A 121 7.42 -2.72 -1.17
CA SER A 121 8.74 -3.04 -1.74
C SER A 121 9.86 -2.08 -1.34
N HIS A 122 9.65 -1.24 -0.33
CA HIS A 122 10.65 -0.28 0.15
C HIS A 122 10.60 -0.15 1.68
N SER A 123 11.76 0.00 2.32
CA SER A 123 11.90 0.06 3.79
C SER A 123 11.06 1.19 4.41
N SER A 124 10.95 2.34 3.74
CA SER A 124 10.10 3.47 4.19
C SER A 124 8.62 3.10 4.39
N LYS A 125 8.15 2.00 3.79
CA LYS A 125 6.80 1.49 4.03
C LYS A 125 6.71 0.77 5.37
N VAL A 126 7.75 0.06 5.79
CA VAL A 126 7.90 -0.52 7.14
C VAL A 126 8.02 0.59 8.18
N ASP A 127 8.85 1.61 7.92
CA ASP A 127 9.04 2.75 8.83
C ASP A 127 7.74 3.50 9.08
N PHE A 128 6.90 3.66 8.05
CA PHE A 128 5.58 4.24 8.23
C PHE A 128 4.67 3.40 9.13
N LEU A 129 4.68 2.07 9.03
CA LEU A 129 3.89 1.22 9.93
C LEU A 129 4.35 1.39 11.38
N LYS A 130 5.67 1.47 11.59
CA LYS A 130 6.27 1.78 12.89
C LYS A 130 5.82 3.16 13.40
N ASN A 131 5.89 4.18 12.56
CA ASN A 131 5.47 5.54 12.92
C ASN A 131 3.98 5.61 13.27
N ALA A 132 3.11 5.03 12.43
CA ALA A 132 1.68 4.99 12.70
C ALA A 132 1.36 4.30 14.03
N LYS A 133 2.02 3.18 14.35
CA LYS A 133 1.91 2.52 15.65
C LYS A 133 2.32 3.46 16.80
N ASN A 134 3.41 4.20 16.64
CA ASN A 134 3.87 5.18 17.64
C ASN A 134 2.89 6.35 17.82
N CYS A 135 2.18 6.75 16.76
CA CYS A 135 1.07 7.70 16.82
C CYS A 135 -0.24 7.10 17.38
N GLY A 136 -0.20 5.87 17.91
CA GLY A 136 -1.34 5.22 18.57
C GLY A 136 -2.29 4.46 17.62
N TRP A 137 -1.98 4.38 16.32
CA TRP A 137 -2.83 3.68 15.37
C TRP A 137 -2.80 2.16 15.59
N GLN A 138 -3.99 1.56 15.59
CA GLN A 138 -4.12 0.12 15.43
C GLN A 138 -3.96 -0.24 13.96
N VAL A 139 -2.86 -0.91 13.64
CA VAL A 139 -2.49 -1.32 12.29
C VAL A 139 -3.03 -2.71 11.99
N TYR A 140 -3.85 -2.80 10.94
CA TYR A 140 -4.39 -4.05 10.40
C TYR A 140 -3.83 -4.24 8.99
N LEU A 141 -2.95 -5.23 8.83
CA LEU A 141 -2.32 -5.55 7.56
C LEU A 141 -3.08 -6.67 6.83
N TYR A 142 -3.28 -6.50 5.53
CA TYR A 142 -3.77 -7.51 4.60
C TYR A 142 -2.69 -7.69 3.55
N PHE A 143 -1.88 -8.72 3.71
CA PHE A 143 -0.81 -9.01 2.76
C PHE A 143 -1.27 -10.06 1.78
N VAL A 144 -1.16 -9.78 0.48
CA VAL A 144 -1.60 -10.67 -0.60
C VAL A 144 -0.42 -10.96 -1.50
N SER A 145 -0.10 -12.24 -1.71
CA SER A 145 0.93 -12.66 -2.65
C SER A 145 0.51 -13.89 -3.46
N THR A 146 1.42 -14.39 -4.28
CA THR A 146 1.27 -15.56 -5.15
C THR A 146 2.51 -16.44 -5.00
N VAL A 147 2.41 -17.71 -5.36
CA VAL A 147 3.55 -18.66 -5.35
C VAL A 147 4.66 -18.28 -6.33
N ASP A 148 4.35 -17.46 -7.34
CA ASP A 148 5.31 -17.02 -8.34
C ASP A 148 5.00 -15.60 -8.83
N SER A 149 6.05 -14.81 -9.06
CA SER A 149 6.03 -13.51 -9.72
C SER A 149 5.54 -13.56 -11.17
N TYR A 150 5.68 -14.67 -11.89
CA TYR A 150 5.19 -14.80 -13.27
C TYR A 150 3.65 -14.73 -13.35
N ILE A 151 2.94 -15.26 -12.33
CA ILE A 151 1.49 -15.11 -12.19
C ILE A 151 1.12 -13.62 -12.14
N ASN A 152 1.90 -12.84 -11.39
CA ASN A 152 1.70 -11.41 -11.25
C ASN A 152 1.98 -10.65 -12.54
N CYS A 153 3.04 -11.03 -13.27
CA CYS A 153 3.36 -10.45 -14.58
C CYS A 153 2.19 -10.64 -15.56
N GLY A 154 1.68 -11.87 -15.69
CA GLY A 154 0.53 -12.15 -16.57
C GLY A 154 -0.73 -11.36 -16.18
N ARG A 155 -1.00 -11.20 -14.89
CA ARG A 155 -2.13 -10.37 -14.41
C ARG A 155 -1.96 -8.88 -14.71
N VAL A 156 -0.72 -8.36 -14.63
CA VAL A 156 -0.45 -6.98 -15.01
C VAL A 156 -0.62 -6.78 -16.52
N GLU A 157 -0.15 -7.73 -17.33
CA GLU A 157 -0.36 -7.71 -18.79
C GLU A 157 -1.86 -7.70 -19.14
N GLU A 158 -2.67 -8.57 -18.52
CA GLU A 158 -4.11 -8.62 -18.76
C GLU A 158 -4.85 -7.32 -18.43
N ARG A 159 -4.46 -6.61 -17.37
CA ARG A 159 -5.11 -5.34 -17.01
C ARG A 159 -4.61 -4.17 -17.88
N VAL A 160 -3.37 -4.22 -18.37
CA VAL A 160 -2.86 -3.25 -19.36
C VAL A 160 -3.66 -3.36 -20.65
N LEU A 161 -4.01 -4.58 -21.09
CA LEU A 161 -4.92 -4.79 -22.23
C LEU A 161 -6.33 -4.18 -22.00
N LYS A 162 -6.72 -3.95 -20.75
CA LYS A 162 -7.98 -3.28 -20.36
C LYS A 162 -7.81 -1.77 -20.14
N GLY A 163 -6.62 -1.21 -20.40
CA GLY A 163 -6.32 0.21 -20.25
C GLY A 163 -5.89 0.64 -18.84
N GLU A 164 -5.54 -0.30 -17.95
CA GLU A 164 -5.00 0.01 -16.63
C GLU A 164 -3.48 0.25 -16.64
N HIS A 165 -2.91 0.61 -15.49
CA HIS A 165 -1.50 1.00 -15.36
C HIS A 165 -0.51 -0.14 -15.61
N ASP A 166 0.43 0.11 -16.53
CA ASP A 166 1.54 -0.77 -16.87
C ASP A 166 2.70 -0.70 -15.87
N VAL A 167 3.32 -1.85 -15.62
CA VAL A 167 4.54 -2.00 -14.82
C VAL A 167 5.44 -3.04 -15.51
N PRO A 168 6.69 -2.69 -15.86
CA PRO A 168 7.61 -3.62 -16.51
C PRO A 168 7.81 -4.93 -15.72
N PRO A 169 7.91 -6.11 -16.38
CA PRO A 169 8.04 -7.41 -15.71
C PRO A 169 9.23 -7.53 -14.76
N ASP A 170 10.39 -7.00 -15.14
CA ASP A 170 11.60 -6.93 -14.30
C ASP A 170 11.33 -6.16 -13.00
N LYS A 171 10.62 -5.03 -13.10
CA LYS A 171 10.22 -4.23 -11.94
C LYS A 171 9.20 -4.96 -11.07
N ILE A 172 8.29 -5.76 -11.65
CA ILE A 172 7.36 -6.60 -10.90
C ILE A 172 8.11 -7.66 -10.10
N GLN A 173 9.07 -8.36 -10.72
CA GLN A 173 9.87 -9.40 -10.09
C GLN A 173 10.74 -8.86 -8.96
N ASP A 174 11.44 -7.75 -9.18
CA ASP A 174 12.24 -7.09 -8.14
C ASP A 174 11.35 -6.63 -6.97
N ARG A 175 10.20 -6.00 -7.24
CA ARG A 175 9.26 -5.58 -6.21
C ARG A 175 8.62 -6.76 -5.48
N TYR A 176 8.44 -7.91 -6.14
CA TYR A 176 7.94 -9.14 -5.54
C TYR A 176 8.86 -9.58 -4.41
N MET A 177 10.15 -9.76 -4.71
CA MET A 177 11.17 -10.13 -3.71
C MET A 177 11.23 -9.13 -2.56
N ARG A 178 11.34 -7.83 -2.86
CA ARG A 178 11.39 -6.79 -1.83
C ARG A 178 10.12 -6.71 -0.97
N SER A 179 8.95 -7.01 -1.55
CA SER A 179 7.68 -7.05 -0.80
C SER A 179 7.69 -8.16 0.24
N HIS A 180 8.18 -9.35 -0.14
CA HIS A 180 8.36 -10.48 0.75
C HIS A 180 9.41 -10.21 1.84
N ASP A 181 10.54 -9.61 1.49
CA ASP A 181 11.60 -9.25 2.45
C ASP A 181 11.08 -8.32 3.55
N ASN A 182 10.23 -7.35 3.18
CA ASN A 182 9.66 -6.39 4.12
C ASN A 182 8.48 -6.95 4.93
N LEU A 183 7.91 -8.10 4.57
CA LEU A 183 6.73 -8.65 5.24
C LEU A 183 7.01 -8.92 6.72
N PHE A 184 8.06 -9.67 7.05
CA PHE A 184 8.36 -10.03 8.43
C PHE A 184 8.57 -8.81 9.34
N ALA A 185 9.35 -7.83 8.87
CA ALA A 185 9.57 -6.58 9.61
C ALA A 185 8.25 -5.80 9.80
N SER A 186 7.39 -5.77 8.77
CA SER A 186 6.07 -5.14 8.83
C SER A 186 5.15 -5.76 9.89
N LEU A 187 5.20 -7.09 10.06
CA LEU A 187 4.39 -7.80 11.06
C LEU A 187 4.65 -7.31 12.49
N GLN A 188 5.87 -6.89 12.82
CA GLN A 188 6.26 -6.38 14.15
C GLN A 188 5.54 -5.07 14.52
N HIS A 189 5.06 -4.34 13.52
CA HIS A 189 4.36 -3.08 13.68
C HIS A 189 2.84 -3.21 13.54
N CYS A 190 2.34 -4.42 13.32
CA CYS A 190 0.92 -4.71 13.14
C CYS A 190 0.25 -5.20 14.43
N ARG A 191 -0.94 -4.67 14.75
CA ARG A 191 -1.82 -5.25 15.78
C ARG A 191 -2.33 -6.61 15.30
N ARG A 192 -2.82 -6.66 14.06
CA ARG A 192 -3.23 -7.88 13.37
C ARG A 192 -2.72 -7.88 11.95
N ALA A 193 -2.44 -9.06 11.42
CA ALA A 193 -2.16 -9.24 10.00
C ALA A 193 -2.91 -10.46 9.46
N TYR A 194 -3.37 -10.37 8.23
CA TYR A 194 -4.01 -11.43 7.47
C TYR A 194 -3.20 -11.64 6.21
N ILE A 195 -2.69 -12.84 6.01
CA ILE A 195 -1.79 -13.18 4.92
C ILE A 195 -2.54 -14.11 3.97
N PHE A 196 -2.60 -13.73 2.70
CA PHE A 196 -3.35 -14.43 1.67
C PHE A 196 -2.40 -14.94 0.57
N ASP A 197 -2.66 -16.17 0.13
CA ASP A 197 -2.20 -16.64 -1.17
C ASP A 197 -3.31 -16.40 -2.21
N ASN A 198 -2.93 -15.93 -3.39
CA ASN A 198 -3.82 -15.68 -4.51
C ASN A 198 -3.34 -16.36 -5.78
N SER A 199 -2.69 -17.50 -5.69
CA SER A 199 -2.12 -18.17 -6.87
C SER A 199 -3.21 -18.72 -7.79
N ILE A 200 -4.25 -19.29 -7.20
CA ILE A 200 -5.43 -19.81 -7.91
C ILE A 200 -6.67 -18.98 -7.53
N GLN A 201 -6.95 -18.88 -6.23
CA GLN A 201 -8.03 -18.07 -5.67
C GLN A 201 -7.59 -17.46 -4.35
N MET A 202 -8.27 -16.40 -3.90
CA MET A 202 -7.94 -15.73 -2.64
C MET A 202 -8.16 -16.67 -1.44
N GLN A 203 -7.08 -17.06 -0.76
CA GLN A 203 -7.13 -17.91 0.42
C GLN A 203 -6.34 -17.30 1.57
N LEU A 204 -6.95 -17.17 2.75
CA LEU A 204 -6.25 -16.81 3.97
C LEU A 204 -5.38 -18.00 4.38
N ILE A 205 -4.06 -17.80 4.46
CA ILE A 205 -3.11 -18.86 4.81
C ILE A 205 -2.49 -18.67 6.20
N ALA A 206 -2.46 -17.44 6.71
CA ALA A 206 -1.99 -17.16 8.07
C ALA A 206 -2.63 -15.90 8.67
N GLU A 207 -2.79 -15.87 9.99
CA GLU A 207 -3.21 -14.71 10.78
C GLU A 207 -2.22 -14.43 11.91
N LYS A 208 -1.72 -13.19 11.98
CA LYS A 208 -1.07 -12.66 13.18
C LYS A 208 -2.12 -12.05 14.11
N LYS A 209 -2.16 -12.52 15.35
CA LYS A 209 -3.08 -12.06 16.40
C LYS A 209 -2.49 -10.92 17.25
N PRO A 210 -3.32 -10.23 18.07
CA PRO A 210 -2.86 -9.14 18.93
C PRO A 210 -1.83 -9.53 20.00
N ASP A 211 -1.80 -10.81 20.39
CA ASP A 211 -0.80 -11.38 21.30
C ASP A 211 0.53 -11.74 20.60
N ASN A 212 0.66 -11.36 19.32
CA ASN A 212 1.78 -11.68 18.42
C ASN A 212 1.91 -13.15 18.02
N SER A 213 0.97 -14.03 18.41
CA SER A 213 0.93 -15.38 17.87
C SER A 213 0.60 -15.35 16.38
N LEU A 214 1.22 -16.25 15.62
CA LEU A 214 0.93 -16.51 14.22
C LEU A 214 0.22 -17.85 14.13
N THR A 215 -0.98 -17.88 13.57
CA THR A 215 -1.75 -19.10 13.33
C THR A 215 -1.86 -19.37 11.84
N LEU A 216 -1.56 -20.59 11.43
CA LEU A 216 -1.67 -21.06 10.06
C LEU A 216 -3.07 -21.63 9.81
N SER A 217 -3.61 -21.40 8.62
CA SER A 217 -4.91 -21.97 8.25
C SER A 217 -4.83 -23.47 7.97
N ASN A 218 -3.69 -23.93 7.44
CA ASN A 218 -3.36 -25.33 7.18
C ASN A 218 -1.84 -25.52 7.26
N GLU A 219 -1.35 -26.29 8.23
CA GLU A 219 0.08 -26.54 8.44
C GLU A 219 0.69 -27.44 7.36
N ASP A 220 -0.13 -28.29 6.71
CA ASP A 220 0.32 -29.25 5.69
C ASP A 220 0.46 -28.64 4.29
N SER A 221 0.03 -27.38 4.10
CA SER A 221 -0.06 -26.74 2.79
C SER A 221 0.38 -25.27 2.84
N ILE A 222 1.57 -25.03 3.37
CA ILE A 222 2.18 -23.70 3.44
C ILE A 222 2.93 -23.41 2.14
N PRO A 223 2.65 -22.30 1.44
CA PRO A 223 3.46 -21.87 0.30
C PRO A 223 4.91 -21.62 0.72
N ALA A 224 5.88 -22.09 -0.08
CA ALA A 224 7.31 -21.93 0.21
C ALA A 224 7.70 -20.48 0.50
N TRP A 225 7.14 -19.52 -0.25
CA TRP A 225 7.38 -18.10 -0.04
C TRP A 225 7.04 -17.63 1.39
N LEU A 226 5.99 -18.17 2.02
CA LEU A 226 5.59 -17.78 3.37
C LEU A 226 6.58 -18.33 4.41
N ASP A 227 7.04 -19.57 4.23
CA ASP A 227 8.05 -20.17 5.09
C ASP A 227 9.36 -19.37 5.03
N GLU A 228 9.84 -19.10 3.82
CA GLU A 228 11.08 -18.36 3.57
C GLU A 228 11.02 -16.93 4.14
N CYS A 229 9.95 -16.19 3.86
CA CYS A 229 9.92 -14.77 4.21
C CYS A 229 9.45 -14.48 5.64
N VAL A 230 8.71 -15.39 6.28
CA VAL A 230 8.14 -15.21 7.63
C VAL A 230 8.54 -16.31 8.61
N LEU A 231 8.17 -17.57 8.36
CA LEU A 231 8.22 -18.62 9.39
C LEU A 231 9.66 -18.96 9.80
N SER A 232 10.58 -19.01 8.84
CA SER A 232 12.00 -19.24 9.07
C SER A 232 12.65 -18.19 9.99
N LYS A 233 12.07 -16.98 10.06
CA LYS A 233 12.56 -15.82 10.83
C LYS A 233 11.94 -15.70 12.23
N ILE A 234 10.97 -16.55 12.59
CA ILE A 234 10.34 -16.57 13.93
C ILE A 234 11.18 -17.37 14.94
N LYS A 235 12.14 -18.16 14.46
CA LYS A 235 13.00 -19.05 15.26
C LYS A 235 13.89 -18.31 16.26
#